data_AF-A0A3D6ECU5-F1
#
_entry.id   AF-A0A3D6ECU5-F1
#
_cell.length_a   1.000
_cell.length_b   1.000
_cell.length_c   1.000
_cell.angle_alpha   90.00
_cell.angle_beta   90.00
_cell.angle_gamma   90.00
#
_symmetry.space_group_name_H-M   'P 1'
#
loop_
_entity.id
_entity.type
_entity.pdbx_description
1 polymer ?
#
loop_
_entity_poly.entity_id
_entity_poly.type
_entity_poly.pdbx_seq_one_letter_code
_entity_poly.pdbx_strand_id
1 'polypeptide(L)'
;MKRKIGIAGLLILLTTVSLQARELVDYVNPLMGTESTFEFSHGNTYPAVAVPWGVNFWTPQTGENRSGWMYAYTDEEIRGFRQTHQPSPWI
;
A
#
# COMPACT_ATOMS: atom_id res chain seq x y z
N MET A 1 -39.20 -13.88 39.95
CA MET A 1 -37.75 -13.57 39.82
C MET A 1 -37.28 -13.99 38.43
N LYS A 2 -37.19 -13.08 37.45
CA LYS A 2 -36.70 -13.39 36.09
C LYS A 2 -35.54 -12.45 35.74
N ARG A 3 -34.37 -13.05 35.52
CA ARG A 3 -33.10 -12.43 35.13
C ARG A 3 -33.27 -11.73 33.76
N LYS A 4 -33.30 -10.39 33.73
CA LYS A 4 -33.31 -9.56 32.51
C LYS A 4 -31.98 -8.81 32.33
N ILE A 5 -30.84 -9.48 32.54
CA ILE A 5 -29.51 -8.83 32.51
C ILE A 5 -28.74 -9.11 31.18
N GLY A 6 -29.24 -9.99 30.30
CA GLY A 6 -28.47 -10.47 29.14
C GLY A 6 -28.37 -9.56 27.91
N ILE A 7 -29.31 -8.64 27.70
CA ILE A 7 -29.39 -7.88 26.43
C ILE A 7 -28.66 -6.54 26.49
N ALA A 8 -28.75 -5.82 27.62
CA ALA A 8 -28.07 -4.52 27.79
C ALA A 8 -26.54 -4.65 27.82
N GLY A 9 -26.01 -5.71 28.46
CA GLY A 9 -24.57 -5.97 28.47
C GLY A 9 -24.00 -6.33 27.11
N LEU A 10 -24.77 -7.03 26.26
CA LEU A 10 -24.37 -7.38 24.90
C LEU A 10 -24.37 -6.16 23.97
N LEU A 11 -25.32 -5.24 24.13
CA LEU A 11 -25.34 -3.97 23.40
C LEU A 11 -24.14 -3.07 23.76
N ILE A 12 -23.77 -3.02 25.04
CA ILE A 12 -22.62 -2.20 25.50
C ILE A 12 -21.30 -2.76 24.97
N LEU A 13 -21.17 -4.08 24.85
CA LEU A 13 -19.99 -4.74 24.28
C LEU A 13 -19.85 -4.50 22.75
N LEU A 14 -20.96 -4.31 22.05
CA LEU A 14 -20.99 -3.95 20.62
C LEU A 14 -20.65 -2.47 20.37
N THR A 15 -20.91 -1.58 21.33
CA THR A 15 -20.62 -0.14 21.19
C THR A 15 -19.16 0.25 21.47
N THR A 16 -18.33 -0.66 21.98
CA THR A 16 -16.89 -0.42 22.20
C THR A 16 -16.03 -0.78 20.99
N VAL A 17 -16.61 -0.93 19.79
CA VAL A 17 -15.81 -0.89 18.56
C VAL A 17 -15.20 0.51 18.48
N SER A 18 -13.94 0.60 18.89
CA SER A 18 -13.17 1.84 18.91
C SER A 18 -13.22 2.49 17.53
N LEU A 19 -13.77 3.70 17.45
CA LEU A 19 -13.68 4.54 16.26
C LEU A 19 -12.23 5.02 16.17
N GLN A 20 -11.35 4.24 15.53
CA GLN A 20 -9.96 4.63 15.36
C GLN A 20 -9.90 5.86 14.44
N ALA A 21 -9.35 6.96 14.94
CA ALA A 21 -9.08 8.14 14.13
C ALA A 21 -8.08 7.77 13.03
N ARG A 22 -8.30 8.31 11.82
CA ARG A 22 -7.44 8.06 10.67
C ARG A 22 -6.16 8.87 10.83
N GLU A 23 -5.02 8.21 10.78
CA GLU A 23 -3.70 8.85 10.85
C GLU A 23 -3.33 9.43 9.48
N LEU A 24 -2.40 10.39 9.44
CA LEU A 24 -2.00 11.02 8.18
C LEU A 24 -1.47 10.00 7.15
N VAL A 25 -0.81 8.94 7.63
CA VAL A 25 -0.28 7.87 6.78
C VAL A 25 -1.39 7.10 6.05
N ASP A 26 -2.59 7.01 6.62
CA ASP A 26 -3.71 6.29 6.02
C ASP A 26 -4.26 7.01 4.77
N TYR A 27 -3.91 8.28 4.54
CA TYR A 27 -4.27 9.01 3.31
C TYR A 27 -3.28 8.78 2.17
N VAL A 28 -2.12 8.17 2.43
CA VAL A 28 -1.09 7.95 1.43
C VAL A 28 -1.50 6.80 0.51
N ASN A 29 -1.46 7.03 -0.79
CA ASN A 29 -1.61 5.99 -1.80
C ASN A 29 -0.25 5.75 -2.50
N PRO A 30 0.51 4.69 -2.14
CA PRO A 30 1.78 4.36 -2.79
C PRO A 30 1.66 4.01 -4.27
N LEU A 31 0.46 3.70 -4.77
CA LEU A 31 0.21 3.38 -6.17
C LEU A 31 -0.02 4.62 -7.04
N MET A 32 -0.09 5.81 -6.44
CA MET A 32 -0.23 7.05 -7.19
C MET A 32 0.96 7.24 -8.15
N GLY A 33 0.68 7.34 -9.45
CA GLY A 33 1.67 7.50 -10.51
C GLY A 33 2.28 6.21 -11.07
N THR A 34 1.80 5.04 -10.61
CA THR A 34 2.30 3.71 -11.05
C THR A 34 1.65 3.19 -12.33
N GLU A 35 0.55 3.79 -12.77
CA GLU A 35 -0.07 3.51 -14.08
C GLU A 35 0.69 4.30 -15.16
N SER A 36 1.95 3.94 -15.39
CA SER A 36 2.85 4.61 -16.32
C SER A 36 3.43 3.62 -17.32
N THR A 37 3.62 4.05 -18.56
CA THR A 37 4.36 3.30 -19.59
C THR A 37 5.62 4.06 -20.00
N PHE A 38 6.38 3.50 -20.95
CA PHE A 38 7.52 4.18 -21.56
C PHE A 38 7.09 5.44 -22.32
N GLU A 39 5.99 5.34 -23.06
CA GLU A 39 5.48 6.36 -23.96
C GLU A 39 4.75 7.48 -23.22
N PHE A 40 4.09 7.17 -22.11
CA PHE A 40 3.29 8.13 -21.36
C PHE A 40 3.39 7.93 -19.86
N SER A 41 3.81 8.99 -19.17
CA SER A 41 3.98 8.99 -17.72
C SER A 41 2.79 9.66 -17.02
N HIS A 42 2.25 8.97 -16.03
CA HIS A 42 1.36 9.55 -15.00
C HIS A 42 2.10 9.80 -13.68
N GLY A 43 3.43 9.64 -13.65
CA GLY A 43 4.27 9.84 -12.48
C GLY A 43 5.58 9.05 -12.52
N ASN A 44 5.59 7.89 -13.17
CA ASN A 44 6.75 6.99 -13.25
C ASN A 44 7.26 6.57 -11.85
N THR A 45 6.32 6.29 -10.95
CA THR A 45 6.61 5.83 -9.58
C THR A 45 6.48 4.31 -9.49
N TYR A 46 7.00 3.75 -8.39
CA TYR A 46 6.71 2.39 -7.94
C TYR A 46 6.26 2.48 -6.47
N PRO A 47 5.44 1.53 -5.99
CA PRO A 47 4.95 1.56 -4.62
C PRO A 47 6.08 1.20 -3.64
N ALA A 48 6.81 2.22 -3.18
CA ALA A 48 7.94 2.08 -2.28
C ALA A 48 7.47 1.83 -0.83
N VAL A 49 7.77 0.64 -0.31
CA VAL A 49 7.65 0.31 1.11
C VAL A 49 8.98 0.68 1.78
N ALA A 50 8.94 1.74 2.58
CA ALA A 50 10.12 2.30 3.20
C ALA A 50 9.79 3.11 4.45
N VAL A 51 10.83 3.42 5.22
CA VAL A 51 10.85 4.56 6.14
C VAL A 51 11.35 5.80 5.41
N PRO A 52 11.04 7.02 5.90
CA PRO A 52 11.62 8.24 5.35
C PRO A 52 13.15 8.15 5.25
N TRP A 53 13.70 8.37 4.05
CA TRP A 53 15.14 8.29 3.75
C TRP A 53 15.81 6.94 4.07
N GLY A 54 15.05 5.84 4.08
CA GLY A 54 15.62 4.50 4.21
C GLY A 54 16.66 4.22 3.12
N VAL A 55 17.78 3.59 3.50
CA VAL A 55 18.83 3.23 2.52
C VAL A 55 18.32 2.16 1.54
N ASN A 56 17.47 1.23 2.00
CA ASN A 56 16.91 0.16 1.20
C ASN A 56 15.39 0.30 1.11
N PHE A 57 14.86 0.40 -0.10
CA PHE A 57 13.42 0.35 -0.34
C PHE A 57 12.99 -1.03 -0.81
N TRP A 58 11.72 -1.37 -0.59
CA TRP A 58 11.12 -2.62 -1.07
C TRP A 58 9.89 -2.32 -1.92
N THR A 59 9.67 -3.13 -2.96
CA THR A 59 8.49 -2.97 -3.82
C THR A 59 8.12 -4.30 -4.48
N PRO A 60 6.83 -4.58 -4.74
CA PRO A 60 6.45 -5.66 -5.66
C PRO A 60 7.04 -5.41 -7.05
N GLN A 61 7.50 -6.46 -7.70
CA GLN A 61 8.03 -6.41 -9.06
C GLN A 61 7.09 -7.17 -9.99
N THR A 62 6.60 -6.47 -11.03
CA THR A 62 5.79 -7.04 -12.11
C THR A 62 6.57 -7.06 -13.43
N GLY A 63 7.41 -6.04 -13.64
CA GLY A 63 8.29 -5.92 -14.80
C GLY A 63 9.44 -6.93 -14.80
N GLU A 64 10.03 -7.12 -15.96
CA GLU A 64 11.17 -8.04 -16.13
C GLU A 64 12.40 -7.56 -15.34
N ASN A 65 13.31 -8.49 -15.02
CA ASN A 65 14.58 -8.12 -14.40
C ASN A 65 15.34 -7.14 -15.32
N ARG A 66 15.84 -6.05 -14.72
CA ARG A 66 16.51 -4.92 -15.40
C ARG A 66 15.60 -3.95 -16.16
N SER A 67 14.28 -4.17 -16.19
CA SER A 67 13.36 -3.13 -16.64
C SER A 67 13.39 -1.93 -15.69
N GLY A 68 13.41 -0.72 -16.26
CA GLY A 68 13.21 0.52 -15.50
C GLY A 68 11.79 0.63 -14.93
N TRP A 69 10.79 0.12 -15.65
CA TRP A 69 9.41 -0.03 -15.16
C TRP A 69 9.32 -1.32 -14.37
N MET A 70 9.83 -1.29 -13.13
CA MET A 70 9.85 -2.48 -12.27
C MET A 70 8.45 -2.87 -11.77
N TYR A 71 7.54 -1.90 -11.69
CA TYR A 71 6.13 -2.09 -11.35
C TYR A 71 5.28 -1.24 -12.30
N ALA A 72 4.23 -1.82 -12.87
CA ALA A 72 3.20 -1.09 -13.60
C ALA A 72 1.82 -1.55 -13.11
N TYR A 73 0.91 -0.59 -12.89
CA TYR A 73 -0.43 -0.87 -12.34
C TYR A 73 -1.27 -1.84 -13.19
N THR A 74 -1.04 -1.84 -14.50
CA THR A 74 -1.74 -2.69 -15.47
C THR A 74 -1.22 -4.12 -15.55
N ASP A 75 -0.07 -4.41 -14.94
CA ASP A 75 0.48 -5.76 -14.96
C ASP A 75 -0.31 -6.67 -14.01
N GLU A 76 -0.65 -7.88 -14.47
CA GLU A 76 -1.51 -8.80 -13.72
C GLU A 76 -0.72 -9.81 -12.86
N GLU A 77 0.61 -9.88 -13.03
CA GLU A 77 1.46 -10.88 -12.36
C GLU A 77 2.62 -10.23 -11.60
N ILE A 78 2.76 -10.63 -10.33
CA ILE A 78 3.93 -10.32 -9.51
C ILE A 78 4.97 -11.43 -9.69
N ARG A 79 6.17 -11.04 -10.13
CA ARG A 79 7.32 -11.94 -10.31
C ARG A 79 8.18 -12.07 -9.04
N GLY A 80 8.06 -11.12 -8.12
CA GLY A 80 8.76 -11.15 -6.84
C GLY A 80 8.65 -9.86 -6.04
N PHE A 81 9.40 -9.79 -4.94
CA PHE A 81 9.57 -8.58 -4.13
C PHE A 81 11.03 -8.14 -4.18
N ARG A 82 11.26 -6.91 -4.65
CA ARG A 82 12.59 -6.40 -4.96
C ARG A 82 13.05 -5.41 -3.90
N GLN A 83 14.26 -5.61 -3.37
CA GLN A 83 15.01 -4.55 -2.73
C GLN A 83 15.55 -3.60 -3.82
N THR A 84 15.26 -2.31 -3.74
CA THR A 84 15.59 -1.35 -4.79
C THR A 84 16.17 -0.04 -4.24
N HIS A 85 16.96 0.60 -5.10
CA HIS A 85 17.51 1.94 -4.90
C HIS A 85 17.23 2.83 -6.13
N GLN A 86 16.40 2.36 -7.05
CA GLN A 86 16.18 3.02 -8.33
C GLN A 86 15.44 4.35 -8.11
N PRO A 87 15.96 5.50 -8.59
CA PRO A 87 15.31 6.79 -8.40
C PRO A 87 14.26 7.11 -9.47
N SER A 88 14.37 6.51 -10.65
CA SER A 88 13.45 6.71 -11.79
C SER A 88 13.61 5.54 -12.78
N PRO A 89 12.64 5.25 -13.67
CA PRO A 89 12.79 4.20 -14.68
C PRO A 89 13.89 4.48 -15.72
N TRP A 90 14.39 5.72 -15.79
CA TRP A 90 15.40 6.14 -16.77
C TRP A 90 16.85 5.94 -16.30
N ILE A 91 17.04 5.57 -15.02
CA ILE A 91 18.33 5.35 -14.36
C ILE A 91 18.40 3.88 -13.93
#